data_AF-A0A852VVL7-F1
#
_entry.id   AF-A0A852VVL7-F1
#
_cell.length_a   1.000
_cell.length_b   1.000
_cell.length_c   1.000
_cell.angle_alpha   90.00
_cell.angle_beta   90.00
_cell.angle_gamma   90.00
#
_symmetry.space_group_name_H-M   'P 1'
#
loop_
_entity.id
_entity.type
_entity.pdbx_description
1 polymer ?
#
loop_
_entity_poly.entity_id
_entity_poly.type
_entity_poly.pdbx_seq_one_letter_code
_entity_poly.pdbx_strand_id
1 'polypeptide(L)'
;MTRDCSTEGSFPHSMIALGSYREAVDDLVSDVGGVGLEVQRRRATQLLDPSRLAAEITRALELTPDGASRAVASMSREISEYRPNTRSAAADLPSLVRILMLAQIDAMWWGHVPAYRTTHTVDSTTELVDVRSARQGRSSVRCRVQPRTRVHRLARAVERRIVPDRTPRTAGVVSPRTRPEVSMLLEEISADFHRIAPPETPPLWVTSMTRSIEHQQHLRSLGYSAVLPSAHCTGHAVDLEMRWFERFGVCEVLADVLWAHQDEGRVNVINEGQAWHVCISPDALAGLRTHDAARIED
;
A
#
# COMPACT_ATOMS: atom_id res chain seq x y z
N MET A 1 -41.69 -14.56 2.03
CA MET A 1 -40.89 -13.31 2.02
C MET A 1 -39.51 -13.66 1.51
N THR A 2 -39.39 -13.70 0.20
CA THR A 2 -38.15 -13.81 -0.57
C THR A 2 -37.39 -12.50 -0.43
N ARG A 3 -36.16 -12.55 0.12
CA ARG A 3 -35.25 -11.40 0.10
C ARG A 3 -34.58 -11.38 -1.26
N ASP A 4 -34.84 -10.32 -2.02
CA ASP A 4 -34.11 -9.98 -3.22
C ASP A 4 -32.61 -9.88 -2.92
N CYS A 5 -31.86 -10.68 -3.66
CA CYS A 5 -30.40 -10.71 -3.69
C CYS A 5 -30.01 -10.22 -5.09
N SER A 6 -30.03 -8.91 -5.32
CA SER A 6 -29.54 -8.28 -6.57
C SER A 6 -29.52 -6.75 -6.42
N THR A 7 -28.54 -6.24 -5.67
CA THR A 7 -27.96 -4.92 -5.93
C THR A 7 -26.48 -5.03 -5.61
N GLU A 8 -25.75 -5.71 -6.49
CA GLU A 8 -24.30 -5.51 -6.60
C GLU A 8 -24.09 -4.08 -7.05
N GLY A 9 -23.80 -3.21 -6.09
CA GLY A 9 -23.53 -1.81 -6.33
C GLY A 9 -22.26 -1.69 -7.16
N SER A 10 -22.40 -1.20 -8.39
CA SER A 10 -21.29 -0.56 -9.10
C SER A 10 -20.67 0.47 -8.16
N PHE A 11 -19.44 0.22 -7.70
CA PHE A 11 -18.74 1.17 -6.86
C PHE A 11 -18.53 2.48 -7.68
N PRO A 12 -18.49 3.65 -7.03
CA PRO A 12 -18.43 4.95 -7.69
C PRO A 12 -17.14 5.20 -8.50
N HIS A 13 -16.29 4.19 -8.73
CA HIS A 13 -15.06 4.30 -9.53
C HIS A 13 -15.33 4.64 -10.99
N SER A 14 -16.51 4.31 -11.54
CA SER A 14 -16.87 4.77 -12.89
C SER A 14 -17.09 6.29 -12.97
N MET A 15 -17.26 6.99 -11.84
CA MET A 15 -17.45 8.44 -11.79
C MET A 15 -16.15 9.25 -11.65
N ILE A 16 -15.02 8.62 -11.31
CA ILE A 16 -13.71 9.29 -11.25
C ILE A 16 -12.74 8.61 -12.22
N ALA A 17 -12.30 9.37 -13.22
CA ALA A 17 -11.14 9.01 -14.01
C ALA A 17 -9.88 9.08 -13.12
N LEU A 18 -9.49 7.95 -12.51
CA LEU A 18 -8.32 7.87 -11.65
C LEU A 18 -7.02 8.29 -12.36
N GLY A 19 -6.95 8.15 -13.69
CA GLY A 19 -5.88 8.70 -14.52
C GLY A 19 -5.77 10.22 -14.36
N SER A 20 -6.86 10.96 -14.61
CA SER A 20 -6.88 12.42 -14.47
C SER A 20 -6.61 12.88 -13.03
N TYR A 21 -7.03 12.11 -12.02
CA TYR A 21 -6.67 12.38 -10.64
C TYR A 21 -5.15 12.26 -10.41
N ARG A 22 -4.52 11.19 -10.92
CA ARG A 22 -3.06 10.98 -10.79
C ARG A 22 -2.27 12.05 -11.52
N GLU A 23 -2.70 12.44 -12.72
CA GLU A 23 -2.12 13.57 -13.48
C GLU A 23 -2.21 14.87 -12.67
N ALA A 24 -3.37 15.20 -12.10
CA ALA A 24 -3.53 16.39 -11.26
C ALA A 24 -2.66 16.34 -9.99
N VAL A 25 -2.43 15.15 -9.43
CA VAL A 25 -1.48 14.96 -8.31
C VAL A 25 -0.04 15.20 -8.77
N ASP A 26 0.35 14.77 -9.96
CA ASP A 26 1.68 15.00 -10.53
C ASP A 26 1.96 16.49 -10.75
N ASP A 27 0.99 17.22 -11.29
CA ASP A 27 1.05 18.68 -11.45
C ASP A 27 1.21 19.37 -10.08
N LEU A 28 0.37 19.02 -9.12
CA LEU A 28 0.43 19.59 -7.76
C LEU A 28 1.79 19.31 -7.08
N VAL A 29 2.31 18.09 -7.20
CA VAL A 29 3.60 17.71 -6.60
C VAL A 29 4.75 18.46 -7.26
N SER A 30 4.69 18.69 -8.57
CA SER A 30 5.66 19.49 -9.31
C SER A 30 5.68 20.95 -8.82
N ASP A 31 4.50 21.53 -8.55
CA ASP A 31 4.36 22.89 -8.02
C ASP A 31 4.85 23.06 -6.57
N VAL A 32 4.81 21.98 -5.77
CA VAL A 32 5.39 21.96 -4.41
C VAL A 32 6.93 22.03 -4.45
N GLY A 33 7.55 21.64 -5.57
CA GLY A 33 8.99 21.64 -5.76
C GLY A 33 9.66 22.99 -5.45
N GLY A 34 10.99 22.98 -5.28
CA GLY A 34 11.78 24.18 -4.98
C GLY A 34 12.83 23.95 -3.89
N VAL A 35 13.69 24.95 -3.66
CA VAL A 35 14.77 24.86 -2.67
C VAL A 35 14.30 25.34 -1.30
N GLY A 36 14.41 24.44 -0.31
CA GLY A 36 14.17 24.75 1.10
C GLY A 36 12.81 24.27 1.62
N LEU A 37 12.84 23.55 2.75
CA LEU A 37 11.66 22.90 3.33
C LEU A 37 10.53 23.87 3.69
N GLU A 38 10.85 25.05 4.23
CA GLU A 38 9.82 26.05 4.60
C GLU A 38 9.11 26.64 3.38
N VAL A 39 9.80 26.77 2.25
CA VAL A 39 9.21 27.21 0.98
C VAL A 39 8.27 26.14 0.45
N GLN A 40 8.73 24.89 0.41
CA GLN A 40 7.92 23.74 -0.02
C GLN A 40 6.68 23.59 0.87
N ARG A 41 6.82 23.71 2.20
CA ARG A 41 5.70 23.61 3.15
C ARG A 41 4.66 24.69 2.89
N ARG A 42 5.10 25.94 2.71
CA ARG A 42 4.19 27.05 2.39
C ARG A 42 3.45 26.83 1.08
N ARG A 43 4.14 26.37 0.04
CA ARG A 43 3.54 26.05 -1.27
C ARG A 43 2.51 24.94 -1.15
N ALA A 44 2.88 23.83 -0.51
CA ALA A 44 1.96 22.71 -0.27
C ALA A 44 0.70 23.15 0.48
N THR A 45 0.83 23.94 1.55
CA THR A 45 -0.33 24.48 2.27
C THR A 45 -1.19 25.40 1.40
N GLN A 46 -0.60 26.21 0.53
CA GLN A 46 -1.34 27.08 -0.39
C GLN A 46 -2.07 26.28 -1.48
N LEU A 47 -1.46 25.22 -2.01
CA LEU A 47 -2.05 24.38 -3.04
C LEU A 47 -3.16 23.48 -2.50
N LEU A 48 -3.11 23.15 -1.20
CA LEU A 48 -4.18 22.44 -0.49
C LEU A 48 -5.40 23.31 -0.14
N ASP A 49 -5.38 24.61 -0.44
CA ASP A 49 -6.56 25.46 -0.29
C ASP A 49 -7.69 24.95 -1.19
N PRO A 50 -8.90 24.66 -0.65
CA PRO A 50 -10.03 24.17 -1.44
C PRO A 50 -10.37 25.04 -2.65
N SER A 51 -10.09 26.35 -2.62
CA SER A 51 -10.32 27.26 -3.74
C SER A 51 -9.31 27.13 -4.88
N ARG A 52 -8.22 26.40 -4.66
CA ARG A 52 -7.09 26.22 -5.61
C ARG A 52 -6.89 24.78 -6.04
N LEU A 53 -7.50 23.82 -5.34
CA LEU A 53 -7.43 22.41 -5.71
C LEU A 53 -8.06 22.18 -7.09
N ALA A 54 -7.41 21.35 -7.88
CA ALA A 54 -7.98 20.86 -9.14
C ALA A 54 -9.33 20.17 -8.88
N ALA A 55 -10.22 20.20 -9.87
CA ALA A 55 -11.57 19.65 -9.74
C ALA A 55 -11.54 18.12 -9.53
N GLU A 56 -10.60 17.45 -10.19
CA GLU A 56 -10.32 16.01 -10.11
C GLU A 56 -9.91 15.63 -8.68
N ILE A 57 -9.02 16.42 -8.07
CA ILE A 57 -8.59 16.22 -6.69
C ILE A 57 -9.77 16.44 -5.74
N THR A 58 -10.48 17.55 -5.88
CA THR A 58 -11.63 17.88 -5.04
C THR A 58 -12.67 16.76 -5.05
N ARG A 59 -13.04 16.27 -6.24
CA ARG A 59 -14.00 15.17 -6.42
C ARG A 59 -13.53 13.89 -5.74
N ALA A 60 -12.25 13.53 -5.87
CA ALA A 60 -11.70 12.35 -5.19
C ALA A 60 -11.76 12.47 -3.66
N LEU A 61 -11.41 13.65 -3.13
CA LEU A 61 -11.46 13.90 -1.70
C LEU A 61 -12.90 13.90 -1.15
N GLU A 62 -13.89 14.35 -1.93
CA GLU A 62 -15.31 14.28 -1.57
C GLU A 62 -15.84 12.85 -1.44
N LEU A 63 -15.28 11.89 -2.16
CA LEU A 63 -15.64 10.48 -2.06
C LEU A 63 -14.96 9.76 -0.88
N THR A 64 -14.04 10.40 -0.17
CA THR A 64 -13.50 9.83 1.06
C THR A 64 -14.56 9.87 2.17
N PRO A 65 -14.59 8.89 3.10
CA PRO A 65 -15.60 8.84 4.17
C PRO A 65 -15.65 10.08 5.06
N ASP A 66 -14.50 10.75 5.25
CA ASP A 66 -14.38 11.96 6.07
C ASP A 66 -14.70 13.24 5.27
N GLY A 67 -14.83 13.14 3.94
CA GLY A 67 -15.06 14.25 3.01
C GLY A 67 -13.84 15.15 2.82
N ALA A 68 -13.93 16.02 1.80
CA ALA A 68 -12.79 16.79 1.32
C ALA A 68 -12.15 17.69 2.40
N SER A 69 -12.95 18.41 3.18
CA SER A 69 -12.45 19.34 4.21
C SER A 69 -11.60 18.63 5.27
N ARG A 70 -11.99 17.43 5.71
CA ARG A 70 -11.23 16.67 6.71
C ARG A 70 -9.99 16.02 6.10
N ALA A 71 -10.07 15.51 4.87
CA ALA A 71 -8.92 14.98 4.15
C ALA A 71 -7.83 16.07 3.99
N VAL A 72 -8.20 17.26 3.52
CA VAL A 72 -7.31 18.42 3.40
C VAL A 72 -6.71 18.83 4.74
N ALA A 73 -7.52 18.93 5.79
CA ALA A 73 -7.04 19.30 7.13
C ALA A 73 -6.05 18.26 7.69
N SER A 74 -6.31 16.97 7.47
CA SER A 74 -5.41 15.88 7.87
C SER A 74 -4.08 15.98 7.13
N MET A 75 -4.10 16.08 5.79
CA MET A 75 -2.89 16.22 4.97
C MET A 75 -2.08 17.48 5.35
N SER A 76 -2.75 18.61 5.58
CA SER A 76 -2.11 19.86 6.01
C SER A 76 -1.38 19.71 7.35
N ARG A 77 -1.94 18.93 8.28
CA ARG A 77 -1.27 18.60 9.54
C ARG A 77 -0.03 17.75 9.29
N GLU A 78 -0.13 16.67 8.50
CA GLU A 78 1.02 15.81 8.18
C GLU A 78 2.16 16.59 7.49
N ILE A 79 1.83 17.50 6.57
CA ILE A 79 2.79 18.39 5.89
C ILE A 79 3.46 19.37 6.86
N SER A 80 2.71 19.93 7.82
CA SER A 80 3.27 20.87 8.79
C SER A 80 4.17 20.17 9.81
N GLU A 81 3.82 18.93 10.19
CA GLU A 81 4.59 18.09 11.11
C GLU A 81 5.79 17.38 10.45
N TYR A 82 5.85 17.38 9.10
CA TYR A 82 6.89 16.67 8.36
C TYR A 82 8.30 17.13 8.74
N ARG A 83 9.14 16.12 9.03
CA ARG A 83 10.57 16.25 9.24
C ARG A 83 11.27 15.19 8.40
N PRO A 84 12.25 15.57 7.54
CA PRO A 84 13.05 14.61 6.81
C PRO A 84 13.68 13.58 7.76
N ASN A 85 13.51 12.30 7.45
CA ASN A 85 13.99 11.19 8.26
C ASN A 85 14.39 10.05 7.34
N THR A 86 15.56 9.46 7.57
CA THR A 86 16.07 8.31 6.78
C THR A 86 15.22 7.05 6.93
N ARG A 87 14.27 7.03 7.88
CA ARG A 87 13.32 5.94 8.09
C ARG A 87 11.96 6.18 7.42
N SER A 88 11.66 7.40 6.99
CA SER A 88 10.39 7.72 6.36
C SER A 88 10.33 7.21 4.93
N ALA A 89 9.15 6.79 4.48
CA ALA A 89 8.86 6.49 3.08
C ALA A 89 9.06 7.72 2.17
N ALA A 90 8.81 8.92 2.70
CA ALA A 90 9.05 10.16 1.99
C ALA A 90 10.50 10.64 2.20
N ALA A 91 11.28 10.70 1.14
CA ALA A 91 12.64 11.26 1.18
C ALA A 91 12.65 12.79 1.30
N ASP A 92 11.61 13.44 0.77
CA ASP A 92 11.41 14.89 0.77
C ASP A 92 9.91 15.24 0.89
N LEU A 93 9.60 16.53 1.00
CA LEU A 93 8.22 16.97 1.15
C LEU A 93 7.36 16.72 -0.10
N PRO A 94 7.82 16.95 -1.34
CA PRO A 94 7.07 16.57 -2.54
C PRO A 94 6.68 15.08 -2.55
N SER A 95 7.60 14.19 -2.17
CA SER A 95 7.31 12.76 -2.04
C SER A 95 6.23 12.48 -1.00
N LEU A 96 6.27 13.17 0.15
CA LEU A 96 5.21 13.04 1.15
C LEU A 96 3.86 13.48 0.59
N VAL A 97 3.79 14.64 -0.08
CA VAL A 97 2.56 15.15 -0.67
C VAL A 97 2.00 14.16 -1.68
N ARG A 98 2.86 13.59 -2.54
CA ARG A 98 2.48 12.54 -3.50
C ARG A 98 1.86 11.33 -2.79
N ILE A 99 2.53 10.80 -1.76
CA ILE A 99 2.04 9.64 -0.99
C ILE A 99 0.69 9.96 -0.33
N LEU A 100 0.57 11.12 0.34
CA LEU A 100 -0.66 11.52 1.02
C LEU A 100 -1.85 11.67 0.06
N MET A 101 -1.61 12.22 -1.13
CA MET A 101 -2.62 12.34 -2.17
C MET A 101 -3.02 10.98 -2.72
N LEU A 102 -2.06 10.17 -3.18
CA LEU A 102 -2.39 8.87 -3.75
C LEU A 102 -3.04 7.91 -2.74
N ALA A 103 -2.75 8.05 -1.44
CA ALA A 103 -3.44 7.32 -0.38
C ALA A 103 -4.93 7.68 -0.22
N GLN A 104 -5.40 8.79 -0.81
CA GLN A 104 -6.83 9.13 -0.81
C GLN A 104 -7.64 8.19 -1.71
N ILE A 105 -7.00 7.56 -2.71
CA ILE A 105 -7.63 6.48 -3.49
C ILE A 105 -7.95 5.30 -2.55
N ASP A 106 -7.01 4.92 -1.69
CA ASP A 106 -7.23 3.85 -0.71
C ASP A 106 -8.31 4.22 0.30
N ALA A 107 -8.33 5.48 0.76
CA ALA A 107 -9.33 5.98 1.69
C ALA A 107 -10.73 5.99 1.06
N MET A 108 -10.84 6.37 -0.20
CA MET A 108 -12.07 6.27 -0.99
C MET A 108 -12.53 4.81 -1.13
N TRP A 109 -11.61 3.90 -1.44
CA TRP A 109 -11.92 2.48 -1.63
C TRP A 109 -12.32 1.78 -0.34
N TRP A 110 -11.56 1.99 0.74
CA TRP A 110 -11.61 1.13 1.91
C TRP A 110 -11.78 1.87 3.23
N GLY A 111 -11.82 3.21 3.23
CA GLY A 111 -11.91 3.99 4.46
C GLY A 111 -13.20 3.76 5.25
N HIS A 112 -14.26 3.26 4.59
CA HIS A 112 -15.53 2.89 5.22
C HIS A 112 -15.49 1.51 5.88
N VAL A 113 -14.50 0.67 5.54
CA VAL A 113 -14.35 -0.68 6.11
C VAL A 113 -13.76 -0.58 7.52
N PRO A 114 -14.34 -1.26 8.52
CA PRO A 114 -13.79 -1.27 9.88
C PRO A 114 -12.34 -1.79 9.91
N ALA A 115 -11.44 -0.95 10.41
CA ALA A 115 -10.04 -1.31 10.59
C ALA A 115 -9.82 -2.25 11.79
N TYR A 116 -8.88 -3.18 11.66
CA TYR A 116 -8.44 -4.05 12.75
C TYR A 116 -7.74 -3.23 13.82
N ARG A 117 -8.33 -3.16 15.02
CA ARG A 117 -7.80 -2.32 16.10
C ARG A 117 -6.47 -2.84 16.66
N THR A 118 -6.39 -4.14 16.91
CA THR A 118 -5.26 -4.76 17.61
C THR A 118 -4.56 -5.83 16.77
N THR A 119 -3.29 -6.07 17.06
CA THR A 119 -2.52 -7.14 16.39
C THR A 119 -3.09 -8.52 16.69
N HIS A 120 -3.66 -8.72 17.89
CA HIS A 120 -4.35 -9.96 18.23
C HIS A 120 -5.53 -10.21 17.28
N THR A 121 -6.34 -9.20 16.99
CA THR A 121 -7.47 -9.30 16.04
C THR A 121 -7.00 -9.72 14.65
N VAL A 122 -5.89 -9.15 14.16
CA VAL A 122 -5.28 -9.54 12.87
C VAL A 122 -4.85 -11.00 12.89
N ASP A 123 -4.23 -11.46 13.98
CA ASP A 123 -3.71 -12.83 14.08
C ASP A 123 -4.82 -13.88 14.28
N SER A 124 -5.94 -13.53 14.90
CA SER A 124 -7.02 -14.47 15.27
C SER A 124 -8.21 -14.50 14.32
N THR A 125 -8.38 -13.50 13.45
CA THR A 125 -9.52 -13.44 12.54
C THR A 125 -9.46 -14.54 11.46
N THR A 126 -10.62 -15.09 11.12
CA THR A 126 -10.78 -16.08 10.04
C THR A 126 -10.87 -15.43 8.67
N GLU A 127 -11.08 -14.12 8.60
CA GLU A 127 -11.18 -13.36 7.35
C GLU A 127 -9.84 -13.14 6.64
N LEU A 128 -8.73 -13.43 7.32
CA LEU A 128 -7.38 -13.27 6.77
C LEU A 128 -6.70 -14.63 6.67
N VAL A 129 -5.92 -14.86 5.63
CA VAL A 129 -5.13 -16.08 5.40
C VAL A 129 -3.65 -15.80 5.63
N ASP A 130 -2.89 -16.78 6.14
CA ASP A 130 -1.44 -16.69 6.23
C ASP A 130 -0.83 -17.01 4.87
N VAL A 131 -0.21 -16.02 4.21
CA VAL A 131 0.37 -16.20 2.87
C VAL A 131 1.48 -17.25 2.81
N ARG A 132 2.05 -17.64 3.95
CA ARG A 132 3.08 -18.68 4.04
C ARG A 132 2.48 -20.07 4.13
N SER A 133 1.23 -20.16 4.57
CA SER A 133 0.47 -21.40 4.67
C SER A 133 -0.09 -21.82 3.30
N ALA A 134 -0.22 -20.86 2.38
CA ALA A 134 -0.51 -21.13 0.98
C ALA A 134 0.64 -21.92 0.34
N ARG A 135 0.39 -23.23 0.20
CA ARG A 135 1.13 -24.23 -0.59
C ARG A 135 2.50 -24.65 -0.05
N GLN A 136 2.52 -25.92 0.36
CA GLN A 136 3.65 -26.83 0.58
C GLN A 136 4.89 -26.55 -0.30
N GLY A 137 5.69 -25.53 0.06
CA GLY A 137 7.06 -25.32 -0.43
C GLY A 137 7.24 -24.53 -1.73
N ARG A 138 6.17 -23.97 -2.34
CA ARG A 138 6.25 -23.33 -3.68
C ARG A 138 5.60 -21.94 -3.81
N SER A 139 5.28 -21.25 -2.72
CA SER A 139 4.78 -19.88 -2.88
C SER A 139 5.83 -19.00 -3.56
N SER A 140 5.37 -18.34 -4.62
CA SER A 140 6.15 -17.40 -5.42
C SER A 140 6.33 -16.06 -4.70
N VAL A 141 5.68 -15.92 -3.54
CA VAL A 141 5.71 -14.77 -2.66
C VAL A 141 6.45 -15.13 -1.37
N ARG A 142 7.31 -14.22 -0.92
CA ARG A 142 8.11 -14.38 0.30
C ARG A 142 7.86 -13.21 1.22
N CYS A 143 7.77 -13.49 2.51
CA CYS A 143 7.83 -12.49 3.55
C CYS A 143 8.65 -13.03 4.71
N ARG A 144 9.14 -12.14 5.56
CA ARG A 144 9.84 -12.51 6.79
C ARG A 144 9.09 -11.93 7.98
N VAL A 145 8.56 -12.78 8.85
CA VAL A 145 7.86 -12.34 10.06
C VAL A 145 8.84 -11.69 11.04
N GLN A 146 8.44 -10.66 11.78
CA GLN A 146 9.27 -10.01 12.80
C GLN A 146 9.60 -10.96 13.96
N PRO A 147 10.78 -10.82 14.59
CA PRO A 147 11.18 -11.68 15.69
C PRO A 147 10.46 -11.26 16.96
N ARG A 148 9.61 -12.14 17.51
CA ARG A 148 8.90 -11.85 18.77
C ARG A 148 9.82 -11.91 20.01
N THR A 149 10.94 -12.62 19.93
CA THR A 149 11.85 -12.83 21.07
C THR A 149 13.22 -12.15 20.87
N ARG A 150 13.93 -11.87 21.98
CA ARG A 150 15.30 -11.33 21.95
C ARG A 150 16.28 -12.30 21.29
N VAL A 151 16.10 -13.60 21.48
CA VAL A 151 16.94 -14.64 20.86
C VAL A 151 16.82 -14.61 19.34
N HIS A 152 15.61 -14.55 18.80
CA HIS A 152 15.42 -14.43 17.35
C HIS A 152 15.94 -13.10 16.79
N ARG A 153 15.92 -12.01 17.57
CA ARG A 153 16.57 -10.74 17.20
C ARG A 153 18.08 -10.88 17.08
N LEU A 154 18.72 -11.54 18.05
CA LEU A 154 20.15 -11.79 18.03
C LEU A 154 20.56 -12.71 16.87
N ALA A 155 19.83 -13.81 16.68
CA ALA A 155 20.05 -14.72 15.56
C ALA A 155 19.98 -13.98 14.21
N ARG A 156 19.03 -13.05 14.04
CA ARG A 156 18.94 -12.20 12.84
C ARG A 156 20.09 -11.22 12.71
N ALA A 157 20.53 -10.62 13.80
CA ALA A 157 21.68 -9.72 13.77
C ALA A 157 22.94 -10.47 13.31
N VAL A 158 23.08 -11.74 13.71
CA VAL A 158 24.16 -12.62 13.26
C VAL A 158 23.97 -13.03 11.79
N GLU A 159 22.77 -13.47 11.39
CA GLU A 159 22.46 -13.84 9.99
C GLU A 159 22.77 -12.69 9.02
N ARG A 160 22.37 -11.46 9.37
CA ARG A 160 22.66 -10.24 8.58
C ARG A 160 24.14 -9.91 8.50
N ARG A 161 24.97 -10.39 9.41
CA ARG A 161 26.43 -10.19 9.35
C ARG A 161 27.11 -11.25 8.51
N ILE A 162 26.62 -12.50 8.56
CA ILE A 162 27.23 -13.63 7.86
C ILE A 162 26.79 -13.65 6.39
N VAL A 163 25.52 -13.37 6.11
CA VAL A 163 24.97 -13.37 4.75
C VAL A 163 24.12 -12.11 4.54
N PRO A 164 24.76 -10.91 4.45
CA PRO A 164 24.08 -9.61 4.48
C PRO A 164 23.07 -9.37 3.36
N ASP A 165 23.13 -10.22 2.34
CA ASP A 165 22.58 -10.01 1.02
C ASP A 165 21.53 -11.06 0.63
N ARG A 166 21.32 -12.07 1.48
CA ARG A 166 20.37 -13.17 1.21
C ARG A 166 18.91 -12.70 1.17
N THR A 167 18.61 -11.62 1.88
CA THR A 167 17.25 -11.13 2.07
C THR A 167 17.25 -9.61 2.24
N PRO A 168 16.14 -8.92 1.93
CA PRO A 168 15.98 -7.52 2.22
C PRO A 168 16.27 -7.15 3.67
N ARG A 169 16.81 -5.95 3.88
CA ARG A 169 17.15 -5.41 5.21
C ARG A 169 15.96 -4.74 5.90
N THR A 170 14.77 -5.31 5.77
CA THR A 170 13.54 -4.80 6.39
C THR A 170 13.34 -5.37 7.80
N ALA A 171 12.54 -4.70 8.63
CA ALA A 171 12.17 -5.24 9.95
C ALA A 171 11.44 -6.59 9.81
N GLY A 172 10.72 -6.76 8.71
CA GLY A 172 9.82 -7.88 8.43
C GLY A 172 8.36 -7.53 8.74
N VAL A 173 7.45 -8.43 8.38
CA VAL A 173 6.01 -8.29 8.62
C VAL A 173 5.67 -8.66 10.07
N VAL A 174 4.82 -7.89 10.74
CA VAL A 174 4.36 -8.25 12.11
C VAL A 174 3.46 -9.48 12.07
N SER A 175 2.57 -9.52 11.09
CA SER A 175 1.69 -10.64 10.78
C SER A 175 1.78 -10.92 9.27
N PRO A 176 1.94 -12.17 8.83
CA PRO A 176 1.95 -12.57 7.42
C PRO A 176 0.52 -12.79 6.89
N ARG A 177 -0.47 -12.20 7.54
CA ARG A 177 -1.88 -12.41 7.22
C ARG A 177 -2.40 -11.29 6.34
N THR A 178 -3.21 -11.65 5.33
CA THR A 178 -3.87 -10.72 4.42
C THR A 178 -5.22 -11.28 3.98
N ARG A 179 -6.06 -10.46 3.33
CA ARG A 179 -7.31 -10.92 2.73
C ARG A 179 -7.01 -12.00 1.66
N PRO A 180 -7.83 -13.06 1.52
CA PRO A 180 -7.62 -14.09 0.49
C PRO A 180 -7.39 -13.51 -0.91
N GLU A 181 -8.15 -12.48 -1.26
CA GLU A 181 -8.11 -11.82 -2.56
C GLU A 181 -6.79 -11.09 -2.79
N VAL A 182 -6.25 -10.45 -1.75
CA VAL A 182 -4.90 -9.85 -1.81
C VAL A 182 -3.84 -10.94 -1.94
N SER A 183 -4.02 -12.11 -1.32
CA SER A 183 -3.11 -13.24 -1.51
C SER A 183 -3.15 -13.79 -2.94
N MET A 184 -4.33 -13.83 -3.57
CA MET A 184 -4.48 -14.24 -4.97
C MET A 184 -3.82 -13.23 -5.92
N LEU A 185 -4.10 -11.94 -5.73
CA LEU A 185 -3.45 -10.85 -6.47
C LEU A 185 -1.92 -10.91 -6.37
N LEU A 186 -1.37 -11.19 -5.19
CA LEU A 186 0.07 -11.33 -5.01
C LEU A 186 0.68 -12.49 -5.82
N GLU A 187 -0.04 -13.62 -5.92
CA GLU A 187 0.42 -14.74 -6.75
C GLU A 187 0.30 -14.42 -8.25
N GLU A 188 -0.73 -13.66 -8.68
CA GLU A 188 -0.84 -13.15 -10.05
C GLU A 188 0.32 -12.19 -10.40
N ILE A 189 0.54 -11.15 -9.59
CA ILE A 189 1.65 -10.20 -9.75
C ILE A 189 2.99 -10.94 -9.79
N SER A 190 3.17 -11.91 -8.91
CA SER A 190 4.39 -12.71 -8.87
C SER A 190 4.56 -13.56 -10.13
N ALA A 191 3.50 -14.18 -10.64
CA ALA A 191 3.56 -14.93 -11.90
C ALA A 191 3.91 -14.02 -13.09
N ASP A 192 3.29 -12.84 -13.17
CA ASP A 192 3.60 -11.84 -14.19
C ASP A 192 5.04 -11.34 -14.11
N PHE A 193 5.52 -11.06 -12.90
CA PHE A 193 6.88 -10.65 -12.64
C PHE A 193 7.89 -11.72 -13.09
N HIS A 194 7.72 -12.97 -12.70
CA HIS A 194 8.65 -14.05 -13.07
C HIS A 194 8.57 -14.44 -14.56
N ARG A 195 7.46 -14.14 -15.23
CA ARG A 195 7.32 -14.36 -16.68
C ARG A 195 8.22 -13.42 -17.49
N ILE A 196 8.47 -12.21 -16.98
CA ILE A 196 9.21 -11.15 -17.69
C ILE A 196 10.64 -11.01 -17.14
N ALA A 197 10.84 -11.23 -15.84
CA ALA A 197 12.14 -11.07 -15.20
C ALA A 197 13.17 -12.11 -15.67
N PRO A 198 14.47 -11.77 -15.65
CA PRO A 198 15.53 -12.72 -15.97
C PRO A 198 15.46 -14.00 -15.11
N PRO A 199 15.95 -15.14 -15.63
CA PRO A 199 16.12 -16.35 -14.83
C PRO A 199 16.94 -16.06 -13.56
N GLU A 200 16.67 -16.81 -12.49
CA GLU A 200 17.28 -16.63 -11.15
C GLU A 200 16.85 -15.38 -10.36
N THR A 201 15.93 -14.58 -10.91
CA THR A 201 15.29 -13.50 -10.14
C THR A 201 14.64 -14.06 -8.87
N PRO A 202 14.88 -13.46 -7.69
CA PRO A 202 14.28 -13.93 -6.46
C PRO A 202 12.75 -13.80 -6.46
N PRO A 203 12.05 -14.64 -5.66
CA PRO A 203 10.61 -14.51 -5.44
C PRO A 203 10.19 -13.10 -5.00
N LEU A 204 8.95 -12.71 -5.33
CA LEU A 204 8.37 -11.45 -4.91
C LEU A 204 8.45 -11.30 -3.38
N TRP A 205 8.93 -10.17 -2.89
CA TRP A 205 9.17 -9.98 -1.46
C TRP A 205 8.23 -8.95 -0.85
N VAL A 206 7.42 -9.38 0.12
CA VAL A 206 6.50 -8.53 0.88
C VAL A 206 7.15 -8.06 2.18
N THR A 207 7.11 -6.76 2.41
CA THR A 207 7.71 -6.08 3.56
C THR A 207 6.67 -5.68 4.61
N SER A 208 5.41 -5.51 4.19
CA SER A 208 4.26 -5.17 5.04
C SER A 208 2.99 -5.80 4.49
N MET A 209 2.06 -6.17 5.37
CA MET A 209 0.75 -6.76 5.03
C MET A 209 -0.33 -6.10 5.88
N THR A 210 -1.35 -6.85 6.33
CA THR A 210 -2.35 -6.34 7.26
C THR A 210 -1.67 -5.84 8.54
N ARG A 211 -1.96 -4.59 8.88
CA ARG A 211 -1.52 -3.93 10.11
C ARG A 211 -2.71 -3.71 11.02
N SER A 212 -2.47 -3.62 12.32
CA SER A 212 -3.48 -3.09 13.24
C SER A 212 -3.36 -1.57 13.36
N ILE A 213 -4.40 -0.89 13.84
CA ILE A 213 -4.34 0.53 14.20
C ILE A 213 -3.23 0.77 15.24
N GLU A 214 -3.12 -0.10 16.26
CA GLU A 214 -2.05 -0.04 17.25
C GLU A 214 -0.66 -0.08 16.60
N HIS A 215 -0.46 -0.98 15.63
CA HIS A 215 0.82 -1.07 14.92
C HIS A 215 1.06 0.17 14.05
N GLN A 216 0.03 0.68 13.37
CA GLN A 216 0.10 1.91 12.57
C GLN A 216 0.53 3.11 13.42
N GLN A 217 -0.11 3.29 14.58
CA GLN A 217 0.22 4.34 15.54
C GLN A 217 1.62 4.18 16.12
N HIS A 218 2.06 2.94 16.37
CA HIS A 218 3.43 2.68 16.79
C HIS A 218 4.46 3.05 15.71
N LEU A 219 4.20 2.73 14.43
CA LEU A 219 5.06 3.18 13.34
C LEU A 219 5.10 4.70 13.26
N ARG A 220 3.94 5.37 13.41
CA ARG A 220 3.88 6.84 13.46
C ARG A 220 4.74 7.40 14.61
N SER A 221 4.69 6.82 15.80
CA SER A 221 5.49 7.28 16.94
C SER A 221 7.00 7.03 16.77
N LEU A 222 7.39 6.11 15.90
CA LEU A 222 8.78 5.89 15.47
C LEU A 222 9.23 6.83 14.33
N GLY A 223 8.33 7.68 13.83
CA GLY A 223 8.60 8.67 12.78
C GLY A 223 8.46 8.13 11.35
N TYR A 224 7.72 7.04 11.14
CA TYR A 224 7.28 6.62 9.80
C TYR A 224 6.02 7.40 9.38
N SER A 225 5.85 7.62 8.07
CA SER A 225 4.61 8.15 7.46
C SER A 225 3.47 7.14 7.49
N ALA A 226 3.04 6.74 8.68
CA ALA A 226 1.99 5.77 8.92
C ALA A 226 0.66 6.48 9.19
N VAL A 227 0.08 7.07 8.15
CA VAL A 227 -1.18 7.85 8.23
C VAL A 227 -2.41 6.96 8.36
N LEU A 228 -3.51 7.55 8.82
CA LEU A 228 -4.84 6.94 8.92
C LEU A 228 -5.87 7.83 8.20
N PRO A 229 -6.90 7.24 7.57
CA PRO A 229 -7.15 5.78 7.42
C PRO A 229 -6.08 5.09 6.54
N SER A 230 -5.95 3.77 6.65
CA SER A 230 -4.97 2.98 5.86
C SER A 230 -5.57 1.65 5.42
N ALA A 231 -5.40 1.29 4.15
CA ALA A 231 -5.85 0.01 3.61
C ALA A 231 -5.12 -1.20 4.20
N HIS A 232 -3.92 -1.02 4.76
CA HIS A 232 -3.28 -2.07 5.56
C HIS A 232 -4.11 -2.42 6.80
N CYS A 233 -4.78 -1.43 7.39
CA CYS A 233 -5.58 -1.64 8.59
C CYS A 233 -6.90 -2.38 8.31
N THR A 234 -7.31 -2.49 7.06
CA THR A 234 -8.51 -3.25 6.62
C THR A 234 -8.14 -4.55 5.89
N GLY A 235 -6.84 -4.77 5.65
CA GLY A 235 -6.28 -5.96 5.01
C GLY A 235 -6.27 -5.92 3.48
N HIS A 236 -6.50 -4.75 2.87
CA HIS A 236 -6.60 -4.56 1.42
C HIS A 236 -5.31 -4.04 0.78
N ALA A 237 -4.23 -3.87 1.55
CA ALA A 237 -2.95 -3.41 1.03
C ALA A 237 -1.74 -4.16 1.57
N VAL A 238 -0.67 -4.12 0.78
CA VAL A 238 0.62 -4.78 1.02
C VAL A 238 1.74 -3.87 0.52
N ASP A 239 2.91 -3.95 1.14
CA ASP A 239 4.09 -3.23 0.68
C ASP A 239 5.10 -4.23 0.11
N LEU A 240 5.52 -4.01 -1.14
CA LEU A 240 6.50 -4.84 -1.84
C LEU A 240 7.87 -4.20 -1.74
N GLU A 241 8.90 -5.01 -1.50
CA GLU A 241 10.28 -4.55 -1.47
C GLU A 241 10.66 -3.97 -2.85
N MET A 242 11.27 -2.79 -2.86
CA MET A 242 11.80 -2.18 -4.08
C MET A 242 13.32 -2.20 -4.07
N ARG A 243 13.92 -1.60 -3.04
CA ARG A 243 15.34 -1.25 -3.03
C ARG A 243 16.26 -2.47 -3.10
N TRP A 244 15.91 -3.56 -2.46
CA TRP A 244 16.69 -4.80 -2.57
C TRP A 244 16.68 -5.38 -3.98
N PHE A 245 15.65 -5.13 -4.80
CA PHE A 245 15.61 -5.61 -6.18
C PHE A 245 16.54 -4.85 -7.13
N GLU A 246 17.03 -3.65 -6.75
CA GLU A 246 17.92 -2.83 -7.59
C GLU A 246 19.18 -3.60 -7.98
N ARG A 247 19.68 -4.43 -7.07
CA ARG A 247 20.87 -5.25 -7.28
C ARG A 247 20.72 -6.34 -8.34
N PHE A 248 19.48 -6.74 -8.65
CA PHE A 248 19.19 -7.74 -9.67
C PHE A 248 18.83 -7.08 -11.00
N GLY A 249 18.74 -5.75 -11.05
CA GLY A 249 18.34 -5.02 -12.25
C GLY A 249 16.88 -5.24 -12.65
N VAL A 250 16.01 -5.62 -11.70
CA VAL A 250 14.61 -5.99 -11.97
C VAL A 250 13.58 -5.02 -11.36
N CYS A 251 14.02 -3.89 -10.82
CA CYS A 251 13.11 -2.89 -10.25
C CYS A 251 12.13 -2.34 -11.28
N GLU A 252 12.62 -2.00 -12.48
CA GLU A 252 11.79 -1.49 -13.56
C GLU A 252 10.81 -2.57 -14.05
N VAL A 253 11.25 -3.82 -14.16
CA VAL A 253 10.37 -4.95 -14.51
C VAL A 253 9.23 -5.12 -13.51
N LEU A 254 9.52 -5.04 -12.20
CA LEU A 254 8.47 -5.10 -11.18
C LEU A 254 7.55 -3.88 -11.26
N ALA A 255 8.11 -2.68 -11.48
CA ALA A 255 7.33 -1.45 -11.61
C ALA A 255 6.37 -1.53 -12.82
N ASP A 256 6.83 -2.01 -13.97
CA ASP A 256 6.02 -2.20 -15.18
C ASP A 256 4.84 -3.14 -14.94
N VAL A 257 5.07 -4.25 -14.23
CA VAL A 257 3.98 -5.17 -13.82
C VAL A 257 2.98 -4.44 -12.93
N LEU A 258 3.44 -3.71 -11.91
CA LEU A 258 2.56 -3.01 -10.98
C LEU A 258 1.76 -1.89 -11.68
N TRP A 259 2.39 -1.15 -12.59
CA TRP A 259 1.73 -0.11 -13.37
C TRP A 259 0.72 -0.68 -14.35
N ALA A 260 1.00 -1.82 -15.00
CA ALA A 260 0.01 -2.47 -15.85
C ALA A 260 -1.27 -2.84 -15.07
N HIS A 261 -1.14 -3.42 -13.87
CA HIS A 261 -2.29 -3.69 -13.00
C HIS A 261 -3.00 -2.40 -12.54
N GLN A 262 -2.25 -1.30 -12.35
CA GLN A 262 -2.83 0.00 -12.00
C GLN A 262 -3.61 0.63 -13.16
N ASP A 263 -3.09 0.54 -14.38
CA ASP A 263 -3.69 1.07 -15.61
C ASP A 263 -4.99 0.31 -15.95
N GLU A 264 -5.04 -0.98 -15.62
CA GLU A 264 -6.26 -1.80 -15.66
C GLU A 264 -7.26 -1.46 -14.52
N GLY A 265 -6.91 -0.55 -13.61
CA GLY A 265 -7.74 -0.16 -12.47
C GLY A 265 -7.85 -1.23 -11.38
N ARG A 266 -6.98 -2.25 -11.39
CA ARG A 266 -7.02 -3.36 -10.42
C ARG A 266 -6.40 -2.99 -9.08
N VAL A 267 -5.42 -2.09 -9.10
CA VAL A 267 -4.67 -1.68 -7.91
C VAL A 267 -4.41 -0.18 -7.90
N ASN A 268 -4.13 0.35 -6.72
CA ASN A 268 -3.46 1.62 -6.53
C ASN A 268 -2.03 1.35 -6.08
N VAL A 269 -1.06 1.93 -6.80
CA VAL A 269 0.36 1.71 -6.60
C VAL A 269 1.02 3.02 -6.23
N ILE A 270 1.68 3.06 -5.07
CA ILE A 270 2.37 4.25 -4.56
C ILE A 270 3.84 3.90 -4.36
N ASN A 271 4.73 4.63 -5.02
CA ASN A 271 6.16 4.53 -4.76
C ASN A 271 6.49 5.23 -3.42
N GLU A 272 6.83 4.45 -2.41
CA GLU A 272 7.24 4.90 -1.08
C GLU A 272 8.78 4.89 -0.91
N GLY A 273 9.52 4.89 -2.01
CA GLY A 273 10.98 4.93 -2.09
C GLY A 273 11.65 3.60 -1.73
N GLN A 274 11.43 3.09 -0.52
CA GLN A 274 11.98 1.79 -0.08
C GLN A 274 11.10 0.60 -0.51
N ALA A 275 9.81 0.87 -0.71
CA ALA A 275 8.79 -0.12 -1.03
C ALA A 275 7.76 0.46 -2.00
N TRP A 276 7.07 -0.43 -2.70
CA TRP A 276 5.85 -0.11 -3.42
C TRP A 276 4.66 -0.48 -2.57
N HIS A 277 3.85 0.50 -2.21
CA HIS A 277 2.55 0.25 -1.62
C HIS A 277 1.60 -0.20 -2.72
N VAL A 278 0.87 -1.29 -2.48
CA VAL A 278 -0.10 -1.88 -3.41
C VAL A 278 -1.41 -2.11 -2.67
N CYS A 279 -2.45 -1.41 -3.08
CA CYS A 279 -3.81 -1.52 -2.56
C CYS A 279 -4.73 -2.08 -3.65
N ILE A 280 -5.49 -3.14 -3.37
CA ILE A 280 -6.43 -3.72 -4.34
C ILE A 280 -7.67 -2.83 -4.51
N SER A 281 -8.22 -2.73 -5.72
CA SER A 281 -9.50 -2.03 -5.94
C SER A 281 -10.72 -2.90 -5.55
N PRO A 282 -11.86 -2.30 -5.19
CA PRO A 282 -13.09 -3.05 -4.93
C PRO A 282 -13.54 -3.92 -6.10
N ASP A 283 -13.38 -3.45 -7.34
CA ASP A 283 -13.77 -4.18 -8.55
C ASP A 283 -12.87 -5.40 -8.80
N ALA A 284 -11.55 -5.26 -8.62
CA ALA A 284 -10.63 -6.40 -8.71
C ALA A 284 -10.87 -7.43 -7.61
N LEU A 285 -11.17 -6.97 -6.39
CA LEU A 285 -11.54 -7.86 -5.29
C LEU A 285 -12.81 -8.66 -5.62
N ALA A 286 -13.84 -8.02 -6.18
CA ALA A 286 -15.05 -8.71 -6.62
C ALA A 286 -14.75 -9.73 -7.73
N GLY A 287 -13.96 -9.34 -8.74
CA GLY A 287 -13.56 -10.22 -9.83
C GLY A 287 -12.83 -11.47 -9.33
N LEU A 288 -11.88 -11.34 -8.41
CA LEU A 288 -11.14 -12.47 -7.85
C LEU A 288 -12.03 -13.45 -7.08
N ARG A 289 -13.05 -12.97 -6.36
CA ARG A 289 -14.03 -13.83 -5.69
C ARG A 289 -14.82 -14.69 -6.67
N THR A 290 -15.27 -14.10 -7.77
CA THR A 290 -15.99 -14.83 -8.81
C THR A 290 -15.12 -15.90 -9.47
N HIS A 291 -13.85 -15.58 -9.74
CA HIS A 291 -12.90 -16.55 -10.32
C HIS A 291 -12.60 -17.71 -9.36
N ASP A 292 -12.43 -17.44 -8.06
CA ASP A 292 -12.18 -18.49 -7.07
C ASP A 292 -13.40 -19.41 -6.87
N ALA A 293 -14.61 -18.84 -6.84
CA ALA A 293 -15.85 -19.61 -6.77
C ALA A 293 -15.99 -20.57 -7.96
N ALA A 294 -15.73 -20.10 -9.19
CA ALA A 294 -15.77 -20.93 -10.39
C ALA A 294 -14.75 -22.09 -10.34
N ARG A 295 -13.58 -21.89 -9.74
CA ARG A 295 -12.55 -22.93 -9.60
C ARG A 295 -12.88 -24.03 -8.58
N ILE A 296 -13.80 -23.79 -7.66
CA ILE A 296 -14.23 -24.77 -6.66
C ILE A 296 -15.31 -25.70 -7.23
N GLU A 297 -16.01 -25.28 -8.28
CA GLU A 297 -17.08 -26.03 -8.93
C GLU A 297 -16.56 -27.01 -10.01
N ASP A 298 -15.31 -26.85 -10.46
CA ASP A 298 -14.59 -27.74 -11.39
C ASP A 298 -13.75 -28.81 -10.66
#